data_AF-A0A7L3QIH6-F1
#
_entry.id   AF-A0A7L3QIH6-F1
#
_cell.length_a   1.000
_cell.length_b   1.000
_cell.length_c   1.000
_cell.angle_alpha   90.00
_cell.angle_beta   90.00
_cell.angle_gamma   90.00
#
_symmetry.space_group_name_H-M   'P 1'
#
loop_
_entity.id
_entity.type
_entity.pdbx_description
1 polymer ?
#
loop_
_entity_poly.entity_id
_entity_poly.type
_entity_poly.pdbx_seq_one_letter_code
_entity_poly.pdbx_strand_id
1 'polypeptide(L)' 'WDGSRGALLEFQEDFLRRLTWEKNLWLVTLHNLEHSLGLRSYTLGMNHLGDMVGAGVP' A
#
# COMPACT_ATOMS: atom_id res chain seq x y z
N TRP A 1 4.47 33.25 9.18
CA TRP A 1 4.22 31.98 8.48
C TRP A 1 5.58 31.45 8.04
N ASP A 2 6.12 30.43 8.70
CA ASP A 2 7.37 29.79 8.29
C ASP A 2 7.03 28.55 7.45
N GLY A 3 7.73 28.36 6.33
CA GLY A 3 7.51 27.25 5.39
C GLY A 3 7.74 25.86 5.99
N SER A 4 8.28 25.79 7.20
CA SER A 4 8.56 24.57 7.96
C SER A 4 7.32 23.70 8.19
N ARG A 5 6.16 24.32 8.46
CA ARG A 5 4.91 23.56 8.72
C ARG A 5 4.36 22.86 7.48
N GLY A 6 4.51 23.44 6.29
CA GLY A 6 4.09 22.82 5.03
C GLY A 6 4.94 21.60 4.69
N ALA A 7 6.26 21.71 4.84
CA ALA A 7 7.19 20.62 4.55
C ALA A 7 7.00 19.40 5.49
N LEU A 8 6.64 19.62 6.77
CA LEU A 8 6.35 18.51 7.70
C LEU A 8 5.07 17.76 7.34
N LEU A 9 4.05 18.46 6.83
CA LEU A 9 2.81 17.84 6.37
C LEU A 9 3.06 17.00 5.11
N GLU A 10 3.79 17.53 4.14
CA GLU A 10 4.17 16.81 2.92
C GLU A 10 4.99 15.55 3.23
N PHE A 11 5.98 15.66 4.12
CA PHE A 11 6.75 14.50 4.57
C PHE A 11 5.86 13.43 5.25
N GLN A 12 4.90 13.87 6.08
CA GLN A 12 4.00 12.95 6.76
C GLN A 12 3.06 12.24 5.77
N GLU A 13 2.54 12.95 4.77
CA GLU A 13 1.71 12.34 3.73
C GLU A 13 2.51 11.35 2.87
N ASP A 14 3.73 11.71 2.44
CA ASP A 14 4.61 10.81 1.69
C ASP A 14 4.98 9.55 2.47
N PHE A 15 5.23 9.69 3.77
CA PHE A 15 5.50 8.55 4.63
C PHE A 15 4.30 7.61 4.75
N LEU A 16 3.09 8.15 4.92
CA LEU A 16 1.86 7.35 5.00
C LEU A 16 1.55 6.63 3.67
N ARG A 17 1.83 7.28 2.53
CA ARG A 17 1.69 6.66 1.20
C ARG A 17 2.64 5.47 1.05
N ARG A 18 3.91 5.62 1.44
CA ARG A 18 4.90 4.53 1.42
C ARG A 18 4.50 3.35 2.30
N LEU A 19 4.03 3.61 3.53
CA LEU A 19 3.56 2.53 4.41
C LEU A 19 2.38 1.75 3.81
N THR A 20 1.47 2.45 3.13
CA THR A 20 0.34 1.81 2.44
C THR A 20 0.83 0.94 1.28
N TRP A 21 1.74 1.47 0.47
CA TRP A 21 2.35 0.76 -0.64
C TRP A 21 3.05 -0.53 -0.19
N GLU A 22 3.85 -0.47 0.89
CA GLU A 22 4.54 -1.63 1.43
C GLU A 22 3.58 -2.72 1.91
N LYS A 23 2.49 -2.34 2.58
CA LYS A 23 1.44 -3.28 3.01
C LYS A 23 0.77 -3.95 1.81
N ASN A 24 0.43 -3.19 0.78
CA ASN A 24 -0.20 -3.72 -0.42
C ASN A 24 0.76 -4.62 -1.22
N LEU A 25 2.04 -4.25 -1.30
CA LEU A 25 3.07 -5.10 -1.91
C LEU A 25 3.19 -6.45 -1.19
N TRP A 26 3.18 -6.43 0.14
CA TRP A 26 3.23 -7.65 0.94
C TRP A 26 2.01 -8.55 0.68
N LEU A 27 0.81 -7.96 0.64
CA LEU A 27 -0.43 -8.69 0.34
C LEU A 27 -0.40 -9.33 -1.06
N VAL A 28 0.00 -8.56 -2.09
CA VAL A 28 0.13 -9.08 -3.46
C VAL A 28 1.13 -10.23 -3.50
N THR A 29 2.27 -10.08 -2.83
CA THR A 29 3.32 -11.10 -2.79
C THR A 29 2.81 -12.38 -2.15
N LEU A 30 2.21 -12.29 -0.96
CA LEU A 30 1.70 -13.46 -0.25
C LEU A 30 0.60 -14.18 -1.04
N HIS A 31 -0.37 -13.45 -1.57
CA HIS A 31 -1.45 -14.04 -2.38
C HIS A 31 -0.92 -14.76 -3.62
N ASN A 32 0.08 -14.19 -4.30
CA ASN A 32 0.67 -14.81 -5.49
C ASN A 32 1.51 -16.05 -5.15
N LEU A 33 2.13 -16.09 -3.96
CA LEU A 33 2.76 -17.31 -3.45
C LEU A 33 1.70 -18.38 -3.16
N GLU A 34 0.62 -18.04 -2.47
CA GLU A 34 -0.50 -18.97 -2.23
C GLU A 34 -1.10 -19.49 -3.56
N HIS A 35 -1.25 -18.63 -4.57
CA HIS A 35 -1.67 -19.02 -5.92
C HIS A 35 -0.69 -20.03 -6.55
N SER A 36 0.61 -19.78 -6.44
CA SER A 36 1.65 -20.68 -6.98
C SER A 36 1.67 -22.05 -6.29
N LEU A 37 1.17 -22.12 -5.05
CA LEU A 37 0.94 -23.36 -4.31
C LEU A 37 -0.43 -24.01 -4.60
N GLY A 38 -1.23 -23.43 -5.50
CA GLY A 38 -2.58 -23.92 -5.84
C GLY A 38 -3.66 -23.60 -4.80
N LEU A 39 -3.38 -22.73 -3.83
CA LEU A 39 -4.33 -22.36 -2.76
C LEU A 39 -5.26 -21.20 -3.15
N ARG A 40 -4.96 -20.49 -4.24
CA ARG A 40 -5.78 -19.41 -4.80
C ARG A 40 -6.01 -19.66 -6.28
N SER A 41 -7.11 -19.13 -6.82
CA SER A 41 -7.54 -19.32 -8.21
C SER A 41 -7.16 -18.16 -9.16
N TYR A 42 -6.61 -17.07 -8.63
CA TYR A 42 -6.17 -15.91 -9.40
C TYR A 42 -4.94 -15.27 -8.76
N THR A 43 -4.25 -14.41 -9.50
CA THR A 43 -3.12 -13.59 -9.02
C THR A 43 -3.54 -12.13 -8.83
N LEU A 44 -2.86 -11.43 -7.93
CA LEU A 44 -2.96 -10.00 -7.75
C LEU A 44 -1.78 -9.27 -8.42
N GLY A 45 -1.96 -7.99 -8.72
CA GLY A 45 -0.92 -7.11 -9.24
C GLY A 45 -1.03 -5.73 -8.60
N MET A 46 0.12 -5.09 -8.35
CA MET A 46 0.13 -3.70 -7.88
C MET A 46 -0.39 -2.78 -8.98
N ASN A 47 -1.32 -1.91 -8.62
CA ASN A 47 -1.87 -0.89 -9.50
C ASN A 47 -1.61 0.51 -8.90
N HIS A 48 -2.01 1.56 -9.63
CA HIS A 48 -1.89 2.95 -9.19
C HIS A 48 -2.72 3.28 -7.93
N LEU A 49 -3.63 2.40 -7.53
CA LEU A 49 -4.38 2.47 -6.28
C LEU A 49 -3.66 1.76 -5.12
N GLY A 50 -2.44 1.26 -5.34
CA GLY A 50 -1.59 0.65 -4.32
C GLY A 50 -1.21 1.59 -3.17
N ASP A 51 -1.44 2.90 -3.32
CA ASP A 51 -1.26 3.91 -2.28
C ASP A 51 -2.58 4.28 -1.58
N MET A 52 -3.72 3.72 -2.01
CA MET A 52 -5.02 3.95 -1.39
C MET A 52 -5.32 2.81 -0.41
N VAL A 53 -5.37 3.16 0.88
CA VAL A 53 -5.99 2.30 1.88
C VAL A 53 -7.45 2.12 1.46
N GLY A 54 -7.84 0.90 1.11
CA GLY A 54 -9.25 0.53 1.10
C GLY A 54 -9.80 0.82 2.49
N ALA A 55 -10.65 1.83 2.60
CA ALA A 55 -11.19 2.30 3.86
C ALA A 55 -11.82 1.11 4.61
N GLY A 56 -11.24 0.78 5.77
CA GLY A 56 -11.83 -0.02 6.84
C GLY A 56 -12.59 -1.28 6.41
N VAL A 57 -11.91 -2.42 6.44
CA VAL A 57 -12.62 -3.65 6.83
C VAL A 57 -12.47 -3.74 8.35
N PRO A 58 -13.56 -3.66 9.14
CA PRO A 58 -13.52 -3.84 10.59
C PRO A 58 -13.06 -5.25 10.99
#